data_AF-A0AAX0BFB2-F1
#
_entry.id   AF-A0AAX0BFB2-F1
#
_cell.length_a   1.000
_cell.length_b   1.000
_cell.length_c   1.000
_cell.angle_alpha   90.00
_cell.angle_beta   90.00
_cell.angle_gamma   90.00
#
_symmetry.space_group_name_H-M   'P 1'
#
loop_
_entity.id
_entity.type
_entity.pdbx_description
1 polymer ?
#
loop_
_entity_poly.entity_id
_entity_poly.type
_entity_poly.pdbx_seq_one_letter_code
_entity_poly.pdbx_strand_id
1 'polypeptide(L)'
;MAKIVYLRTDKNGTKYYANYTCPRCGGAGGSDKWAFTGWTCYECGGTGERPTPVIEKEYTPEYRAKLDERARKRAEAKRAKQVEEFNNNRLAIAEKYGFNPEGKIYVVTGNTYEIREELREAGAKYRGGINWYFLEKQDRYPTIELSYEECLNIYPEYGTMSWKDLTEVQAVLNSKIPTEEDPSQYVGQVGERLDLVVTFKKRSTYEIPSYAGWGTDTVGINVFRDDAGNCFIWKSTSAFFNIAEGSQVRLRGTVKEHSDYKGTKQTILQRCKVDAVKL
;
A
#
# COMPACT_ATOMS: atom_id res chain seq x y z
N MET A 1 6.14 -43.27 -34.28
CA MET A 1 7.44 -42.65 -34.64
C MET A 1 7.16 -41.33 -35.33
N ALA A 2 7.88 -40.26 -35.01
CA ALA A 2 7.65 -38.97 -35.67
C ALA A 2 7.99 -39.06 -37.16
N LYS A 3 7.08 -38.64 -38.04
CA LYS A 3 7.28 -38.67 -39.50
C LYS A 3 7.62 -37.27 -39.99
N ILE A 4 8.92 -37.00 -40.07
CA ILE A 4 9.47 -35.71 -40.46
C ILE A 4 10.21 -35.89 -41.78
N VAL A 5 9.82 -35.12 -42.79
CA VAL A 5 10.38 -35.18 -44.15
C VAL A 5 11.11 -33.87 -44.45
N TYR A 6 12.41 -33.93 -44.77
CA TYR A 6 13.14 -32.75 -45.23
C TYR A 6 12.59 -32.26 -46.57
N LEU A 7 12.36 -30.95 -46.67
CA LEU A 7 11.83 -30.32 -47.89
C LEU A 7 12.93 -29.59 -48.66
N ARG A 8 13.61 -28.65 -48.00
CA ARG A 8 14.62 -27.77 -48.62
C ARG A 8 15.41 -26.99 -47.57
N THR A 9 16.51 -26.41 -48.02
CA THR A 9 17.28 -25.39 -47.28
C THR A 9 17.17 -24.07 -48.03
N ASP A 10 16.90 -22.97 -47.34
CA ASP A 10 16.86 -21.64 -47.97
C ASP A 10 18.24 -20.96 -48.02
N LYS A 11 18.29 -19.78 -48.66
CA LYS A 11 19.51 -18.97 -48.81
C LYS A 11 20.15 -18.53 -47.48
N ASN A 12 19.42 -18.59 -46.37
CA ASN A 12 19.92 -18.23 -45.04
C ASN A 12 20.42 -19.47 -44.27
N GLY A 13 20.44 -20.65 -44.91
CA GLY A 13 20.78 -21.93 -44.28
C GLY A 13 19.67 -22.53 -43.43
N THR A 14 18.45 -21.97 -43.46
CA THR A 14 17.32 -22.50 -42.69
C THR A 14 16.80 -23.76 -43.35
N LYS A 15 16.73 -24.87 -42.60
CA LYS A 15 16.18 -26.13 -43.09
C LYS A 15 14.68 -26.20 -42.82
N TYR A 16 13.92 -26.65 -43.81
CA TYR A 16 12.47 -26.81 -43.75
C TYR A 16 12.13 -28.29 -43.73
N TYR A 17 11.27 -28.68 -42.81
CA TYR A 17 10.78 -30.04 -42.67
C TYR A 17 9.26 -30.06 -42.66
N ALA A 18 8.65 -31.05 -43.34
CA ALA A 18 7.24 -31.38 -43.23
C ALA A 18 7.06 -32.42 -42.12
N ASN A 19 6.48 -32.01 -41.01
CA ASN A 19 6.12 -32.91 -39.92
C ASN A 19 4.67 -33.39 -40.08
N TYR A 20 4.52 -34.67 -40.41
CA TYR A 20 3.23 -35.35 -40.54
C TYR A 20 2.75 -36.00 -39.24
N THR A 21 3.47 -35.83 -38.14
CA THR A 21 3.11 -36.43 -36.86
C THR A 21 1.76 -35.90 -36.37
N CYS A 22 0.81 -36.79 -36.10
CA CYS A 22 -0.47 -36.43 -35.49
C CYS A 22 -0.21 -35.83 -34.09
N PRO A 23 -0.64 -34.57 -33.81
CA PRO A 23 -0.37 -33.91 -32.53
C PRO A 23 -1.12 -34.55 -31.36
N ARG A 24 -2.26 -35.21 -31.65
CA ARG A 24 -3.11 -35.82 -30.62
C ARG A 24 -2.58 -37.13 -30.07
N CYS A 25 -2.04 -37.99 -30.92
CA CYS A 25 -1.45 -39.27 -30.49
C CYS A 25 0.08 -39.30 -30.54
N GLY A 26 0.74 -38.18 -30.88
CA GLY A 26 2.19 -38.11 -31.02
C GLY A 26 2.76 -39.09 -32.07
N GLY A 27 1.98 -39.46 -33.08
CA GLY A 27 2.39 -40.44 -34.09
C GLY A 27 2.31 -41.92 -33.68
N ALA A 28 1.63 -42.23 -32.57
CA ALA A 28 1.40 -43.61 -32.13
C ALA A 28 0.15 -44.28 -32.75
N GLY A 29 -0.75 -43.50 -33.36
CA GLY A 29 -2.03 -44.01 -33.88
C GLY A 29 -3.08 -44.33 -32.80
N GLY A 30 -2.68 -44.37 -31.52
CA GLY A 30 -3.56 -44.64 -30.39
C GLY A 30 -2.92 -44.23 -29.06
N SER A 31 -3.61 -44.44 -27.94
CA SER A 31 -3.08 -44.16 -26.60
C SER A 31 -3.75 -45.05 -25.56
N ASP A 32 -2.99 -45.49 -24.56
CA ASP A 32 -3.50 -46.20 -23.39
C ASP A 32 -4.63 -45.46 -22.68
N LYS A 33 -4.60 -44.13 -22.72
CA LYS A 33 -5.65 -43.28 -22.16
C LYS A 33 -7.02 -43.45 -22.87
N TRP A 34 -7.06 -44.12 -24.01
CA TRP A 34 -8.26 -44.37 -24.82
C TRP A 34 -8.62 -45.85 -24.92
N ALA A 35 -8.01 -46.72 -24.10
CA ALA A 35 -8.19 -48.17 -24.15
C ALA A 35 -9.67 -48.60 -24.08
N PHE A 36 -10.47 -47.93 -23.24
CA PHE A 36 -11.91 -48.23 -23.08
C PHE A 36 -12.81 -47.73 -24.22
N THR A 37 -12.25 -46.95 -25.16
CA THR A 37 -12.99 -46.36 -26.29
C THR A 37 -12.48 -46.87 -27.64
N GLY A 38 -11.78 -48.00 -27.67
CA GLY A 38 -11.33 -48.63 -28.91
C GLY A 38 -9.91 -48.28 -29.35
N TRP A 39 -9.10 -47.64 -28.49
CA TRP A 39 -7.66 -47.36 -28.65
C TRP A 39 -7.26 -46.39 -29.79
N THR A 40 -7.96 -46.45 -30.92
CA THR A 40 -7.64 -45.72 -32.15
C THR A 40 -7.81 -44.21 -31.98
N CYS A 41 -6.80 -43.47 -32.42
CA CYS A 41 -6.84 -42.01 -32.42
C CYS A 41 -7.89 -41.50 -33.41
N TYR A 42 -8.90 -40.80 -32.90
CA TYR A 42 -9.98 -40.23 -33.70
C TYR A 42 -9.54 -39.16 -34.71
N GLU A 43 -8.43 -38.45 -34.46
CA GLU A 43 -7.99 -37.37 -35.34
C GLU A 43 -7.26 -37.88 -36.59
N CYS A 44 -6.45 -38.93 -36.44
CA CYS A 44 -5.71 -39.52 -37.57
C CYS A 44 -6.29 -40.87 -38.03
N GLY A 45 -7.38 -41.34 -37.43
CA GLY A 45 -8.00 -42.63 -37.74
C GLY A 45 -7.06 -43.82 -37.51
N GLY A 46 -6.14 -43.72 -36.55
CA GLY A 46 -5.17 -44.79 -36.28
C GLY A 46 -3.86 -44.72 -37.06
N THR A 47 -3.76 -43.86 -38.08
CA THR A 47 -2.57 -43.79 -38.95
C THR A 47 -1.34 -43.20 -38.26
N GLY A 48 -1.54 -42.44 -37.18
CA GLY A 48 -0.48 -41.65 -36.54
C GLY A 48 -0.08 -40.40 -37.33
N GLU A 49 -0.68 -40.17 -38.49
CA GLU A 49 -0.28 -39.11 -39.41
C GLU A 49 -1.41 -38.11 -39.65
N ARG A 50 -1.07 -36.81 -39.72
CA ARG A 50 -2.00 -35.76 -40.15
C ARG A 50 -1.92 -35.58 -41.67
N PRO A 51 -3.05 -35.36 -42.38
CA PRO A 51 -3.05 -35.21 -43.84
C PRO A 51 -2.24 -34.02 -44.36
N THR A 52 -2.25 -32.91 -43.62
CA THR A 52 -1.53 -31.68 -43.99
C THR A 52 -0.36 -31.50 -43.03
N PRO A 53 0.92 -31.48 -43.44
CA PRO A 53 2.06 -31.40 -42.51
C PRO A 53 2.21 -30.04 -41.83
N VAL A 54 2.84 -29.99 -40.64
CA VAL A 54 3.36 -28.72 -40.07
C VAL A 54 4.69 -28.46 -40.76
N ILE A 55 4.91 -27.23 -41.21
CA ILE A 55 6.24 -26.82 -41.68
C ILE A 55 7.07 -26.38 -40.48
N GLU A 56 8.04 -27.21 -40.11
CA GLU A 56 9.02 -26.92 -39.07
C GLU A 56 10.26 -26.30 -39.70
N LYS A 57 10.85 -25.32 -39.01
CA LYS A 57 12.02 -24.58 -39.46
C LYS A 57 13.13 -24.73 -38.45
N GLU A 58 14.27 -25.22 -38.91
CA GLU A 58 15.50 -25.27 -38.14
C GLU A 58 16.41 -24.14 -38.63
N TYR A 59 16.52 -23.09 -37.81
CA TYR A 59 17.31 -21.91 -38.14
C TYR A 59 18.78 -22.12 -37.79
N THR A 60 19.68 -21.52 -38.57
CA THR A 60 21.09 -21.41 -38.19
C THR A 60 21.23 -20.52 -36.95
N PRO A 61 22.26 -20.73 -36.10
CA PRO A 61 22.51 -19.87 -34.93
C PRO A 61 22.62 -18.39 -35.29
N GLU A 62 23.33 -18.08 -36.39
CA GLU A 62 23.50 -16.71 -36.88
C GLU A 62 22.18 -16.06 -37.31
N TYR A 63 21.33 -16.80 -38.04
CA TYR A 63 20.05 -16.26 -38.49
C TYR A 63 19.06 -16.13 -37.34
N ARG A 64 19.09 -17.07 -36.37
CA ARG A 64 18.32 -16.96 -35.13
C ARG A 64 18.69 -15.69 -34.36
N ALA A 65 19.99 -15.40 -34.20
CA ALA A 65 20.45 -14.16 -33.58
C ALA A 65 19.96 -12.89 -34.31
N LYS A 66 19.92 -12.91 -35.66
CA LYS A 66 19.34 -11.80 -36.45
C LYS A 66 17.84 -11.62 -36.21
N LEU A 67 17.10 -12.73 -36.06
CA LEU A 67 15.66 -12.69 -35.75
C LEU A 67 15.41 -12.17 -34.33
N ASP A 68 16.18 -12.63 -33.35
CA ASP A 68 16.09 -12.21 -31.96
C ASP A 68 16.41 -10.71 -31.83
N GLU A 69 17.45 -10.23 -32.54
CA GLU A 69 17.79 -8.81 -32.58
C GLU A 69 16.66 -7.96 -33.19
N ARG A 70 16.04 -8.44 -34.27
CA ARG A 70 14.88 -7.76 -34.88
C ARG A 70 13.68 -7.76 -33.95
N ALA A 71 13.45 -8.85 -33.21
CA ALA A 71 12.39 -8.94 -32.22
C ALA A 71 12.62 -7.95 -31.07
N ARG A 72 13.87 -7.84 -30.58
CA ARG A 72 14.28 -6.87 -29.57
C ARG A 72 14.01 -5.43 -29.99
N LYS A 73 14.47 -5.04 -31.19
CA LYS A 73 14.22 -3.68 -31.74
C LYS A 73 12.73 -3.37 -31.88
N ARG A 74 11.93 -4.35 -32.32
CA ARG A 74 10.46 -4.20 -32.41
C ARG A 74 9.82 -4.06 -31.02
N ALA A 75 10.28 -4.84 -30.05
CA ALA A 75 9.80 -4.75 -28.67
C ALA A 75 10.16 -3.40 -28.02
N GLU A 76 11.36 -2.89 -28.26
CA GLU A 76 11.79 -1.54 -27.84
C GLU A 76 10.93 -0.45 -28.48
N ALA A 77 10.73 -0.49 -29.80
CA ALA A 77 9.87 0.48 -30.49
C ALA A 77 8.42 0.42 -30.00
N LYS A 78 7.88 -0.78 -29.72
CA LYS A 78 6.54 -0.94 -29.13
C LYS A 78 6.47 -0.35 -27.72
N ARG A 79 7.48 -0.61 -26.88
CA ARG A 79 7.57 -0.04 -25.53
C ARG A 79 7.66 1.49 -25.56
N ALA A 80 8.48 2.06 -26.43
CA ALA A 80 8.61 3.51 -26.58
C ALA A 80 7.27 4.17 -26.96
N LYS A 81 6.54 3.59 -27.92
CA LYS A 81 5.19 4.06 -28.28
C LYS A 81 4.20 3.98 -27.12
N GLN A 82 4.27 2.91 -26.33
CA GLN A 82 3.41 2.74 -25.16
C GLN A 82 3.70 3.80 -24.08
N VAL A 83 4.98 4.10 -23.84
CA VAL A 83 5.41 5.17 -22.92
C VAL A 83 4.92 6.54 -23.42
N GLU A 84 5.04 6.82 -24.71
CA GLU A 84 4.55 8.06 -25.32
C GLU A 84 3.02 8.21 -25.20
N GLU A 85 2.28 7.16 -25.55
CA GLU A 85 0.82 7.12 -25.41
C GLU A 85 0.38 7.30 -23.95
N PHE A 86 1.09 6.68 -23.01
CA PHE A 86 0.85 6.84 -21.58
C PHE A 86 1.05 8.29 -21.14
N ASN A 87 2.18 8.91 -21.50
CA ASN A 87 2.49 10.28 -21.11
C ASN A 87 1.47 11.28 -21.64
N ASN A 88 1.01 11.08 -22.88
CA ASN A 88 -0.03 11.91 -23.49
C ASN A 88 -1.39 11.77 -22.78
N ASN A 89 -1.67 10.61 -22.17
CA ASN A 89 -2.95 10.29 -21.54
C ASN A 89 -2.90 10.21 -20.00
N ARG A 90 -1.79 10.62 -19.37
CA ARG A 90 -1.53 10.37 -17.95
C ARG A 90 -2.64 10.87 -17.00
N LEU A 91 -3.23 12.03 -17.30
CA LEU A 91 -4.31 12.60 -16.50
C LEU A 91 -5.61 11.80 -16.63
N ALA A 92 -5.99 11.45 -17.87
CA ALA A 92 -7.14 10.58 -18.12
C ALA A 92 -6.97 9.18 -17.50
N ILE A 93 -5.74 8.69 -17.39
CA ILE A 93 -5.44 7.47 -16.63
C ILE A 93 -5.63 7.72 -15.14
N ALA A 94 -5.07 8.79 -14.58
CA ALA A 94 -5.23 9.14 -13.16
C ALA A 94 -6.70 9.32 -12.75
N GLU A 95 -7.56 9.87 -13.62
CA GLU A 95 -9.01 9.98 -13.38
C GLU A 95 -9.66 8.62 -13.08
N LYS A 96 -9.22 7.55 -13.75
CA LYS A 96 -9.71 6.17 -13.48
C LYS A 96 -9.34 5.68 -12.07
N TYR A 97 -8.31 6.26 -11.47
CA TYR A 97 -7.89 5.96 -10.10
C TYR A 97 -8.56 6.87 -9.06
N GLY A 98 -9.46 7.77 -9.47
CA GLY A 98 -10.23 8.63 -8.57
C GLY A 98 -9.63 10.02 -8.37
N PHE A 99 -8.79 10.49 -9.28
CA PHE A 99 -8.30 11.88 -9.32
C PHE A 99 -9.22 12.74 -10.19
N ASN A 100 -9.16 14.05 -10.01
CA ASN A 100 -9.82 15.00 -10.91
C ASN A 100 -9.05 15.13 -12.25
N PRO A 101 -9.58 15.87 -13.24
CA PRO A 101 -8.91 16.05 -14.54
C PRO A 101 -7.53 16.73 -14.48
N GLU A 102 -7.22 17.44 -13.40
CA GLU A 102 -5.89 18.01 -13.14
C GLU A 102 -4.94 17.03 -12.45
N GLY A 103 -5.40 15.81 -12.14
CA GLY A 103 -4.63 14.80 -11.43
C GLY A 103 -4.50 15.08 -9.94
N LYS A 104 -5.49 15.72 -9.33
CA LYS A 104 -5.49 16.14 -7.92
C LYS A 104 -6.67 15.57 -7.13
N ILE A 105 -6.50 15.53 -5.81
CA ILE A 105 -7.55 15.25 -4.81
C ILE A 105 -7.35 16.16 -3.59
N TYR A 106 -8.43 16.40 -2.85
CA TYR A 106 -8.44 17.26 -1.66
C TYR A 106 -8.86 16.43 -0.45
N VAL A 107 -7.88 16.00 0.33
CA VAL A 107 -8.05 15.10 1.47
C VAL A 107 -8.47 15.88 2.71
N VAL A 108 -9.55 15.45 3.36
CA VAL A 108 -10.07 16.08 4.59
C VAL A 108 -9.19 15.72 5.78
N THR A 109 -8.77 16.73 6.55
CA THR A 109 -7.97 16.56 7.77
C THR A 109 -8.82 16.69 9.03
N GLY A 110 -8.27 16.29 10.19
CA GLY A 110 -8.96 16.35 11.48
C GLY A 110 -9.78 15.10 11.80
N ASN A 111 -10.72 15.23 12.75
CA ASN A 111 -11.57 14.13 13.19
C ASN A 111 -12.72 13.88 12.18
N THR A 112 -12.46 13.05 11.18
CA THR A 112 -13.46 12.71 10.15
C THR A 112 -14.48 11.65 10.59
N TYR A 113 -14.32 11.04 11.77
CA TYR A 113 -15.21 9.97 12.22
C TYR A 113 -16.61 10.49 12.54
N GLU A 114 -16.68 11.66 13.19
CA GLU A 114 -17.94 12.28 13.61
C GLU A 114 -18.73 12.88 12.43
N ILE A 115 -18.02 13.35 11.40
CA ILE A 115 -18.62 14.00 10.22
C ILE A 115 -18.72 13.06 9.00
N ARG A 116 -18.53 11.75 9.18
CA ARG A 116 -18.42 10.80 8.04
C ARG A 116 -19.66 10.77 7.15
N GLU A 117 -20.86 10.87 7.74
CA GLU A 117 -22.11 10.85 6.97
C GLU A 117 -22.31 12.18 6.24
N GLU A 118 -21.98 13.30 6.89
CA GLU A 118 -21.98 14.63 6.27
C GLU A 118 -21.02 14.70 5.07
N LEU A 119 -19.81 14.14 5.21
CA LEU A 119 -18.83 14.06 4.14
C LEU A 119 -19.36 13.24 2.96
N ARG A 120 -20.02 12.11 3.25
CA ARG A 120 -20.64 11.26 2.22
C ARG A 120 -21.76 12.02 1.48
N GLU A 121 -22.62 12.73 2.20
CA GLU A 121 -23.69 13.55 1.63
C GLU A 121 -23.15 14.72 0.80
N ALA A 122 -22.03 15.31 1.21
CA ALA A 122 -21.33 16.34 0.46
C ALA A 122 -20.60 15.81 -0.80
N GLY A 123 -20.64 14.50 -1.06
CA GLY A 123 -20.02 13.87 -2.23
C GLY A 123 -18.55 13.48 -2.06
N ALA A 124 -18.04 13.50 -0.82
CA ALA A 124 -16.70 12.99 -0.54
C ALA A 124 -16.60 11.48 -0.79
N LYS A 125 -15.44 11.04 -1.23
CA LYS A 125 -15.10 9.63 -1.42
C LYS A 125 -14.19 9.17 -0.29
N TYR A 126 -14.35 7.93 0.14
CA TYR A 126 -13.47 7.32 1.14
C TYR A 126 -12.47 6.36 0.48
N ARG A 127 -11.21 6.42 0.92
CA ARG A 127 -10.20 5.44 0.54
C ARG A 127 -9.26 5.14 1.70
N GLY A 128 -8.97 3.86 1.94
CA GLY A 128 -7.96 3.47 2.91
C GLY A 128 -6.61 4.14 2.62
N GLY A 129 -5.90 4.59 3.65
CA GLY A 129 -4.59 5.23 3.57
C GLY A 129 -4.59 6.75 3.37
N ILE A 130 -5.67 7.32 2.81
CA ILE A 130 -5.83 8.79 2.69
C ILE A 130 -7.14 9.32 3.29
N ASN A 131 -8.03 8.46 3.78
CA ASN A 131 -9.29 8.85 4.42
C ASN A 131 -10.30 9.47 3.42
N TRP A 132 -11.16 10.38 3.87
CA TRP A 132 -12.15 11.07 3.05
C TRP A 132 -11.52 12.17 2.19
N TYR A 133 -11.91 12.27 0.92
CA TYR A 133 -11.41 13.28 -0.01
C TYR A 133 -12.47 13.74 -1.01
N PHE A 134 -12.26 14.94 -1.55
CA PHE A 134 -13.03 15.53 -2.64
C PHE A 134 -12.21 15.60 -3.94
N LEU A 135 -12.89 15.64 -5.08
CA LEU A 135 -12.25 15.91 -6.38
C LEU A 135 -12.04 17.42 -6.62
N GLU A 136 -12.80 18.24 -5.92
CA GLU A 136 -12.73 19.69 -5.99
C GLU A 136 -12.48 20.25 -4.59
N LYS A 137 -11.82 21.40 -4.52
CA LYS A 137 -11.52 22.06 -3.26
C LYS A 137 -12.83 22.49 -2.59
N GLN A 138 -12.94 22.23 -1.29
CA GLN A 138 -14.09 22.63 -0.48
C GLN A 138 -13.62 23.59 0.61
N ASP A 139 -14.24 24.76 0.72
CA ASP A 139 -13.91 25.73 1.79
C ASP A 139 -14.53 25.34 3.13
N ARG A 140 -15.58 24.50 3.11
CA ARG A 140 -16.28 24.03 4.31
C ARG A 140 -15.43 23.09 5.18
N TYR A 141 -14.46 22.40 4.59
CA TYR A 141 -13.67 21.39 5.28
C TYR A 141 -12.17 21.72 5.17
N PRO A 142 -11.40 21.58 6.25
CA PRO A 142 -9.95 21.69 6.15
C PRO A 142 -9.43 20.54 5.28
N THR A 143 -8.79 20.90 4.17
CA THR A 143 -8.32 19.94 3.16
C THR A 143 -6.87 20.16 2.78
N ILE A 144 -6.20 19.07 2.40
CA ILE A 144 -4.85 19.05 1.84
C ILE A 144 -4.91 18.56 0.40
N GLU A 145 -4.24 19.29 -0.49
CA GLU A 145 -4.09 18.90 -1.88
C GLU A 145 -3.01 17.81 -2.03
N LEU A 146 -3.38 16.69 -2.65
CA LEU A 146 -2.46 15.65 -3.11
C LEU A 146 -2.56 15.47 -4.62
N SER A 147 -1.41 15.26 -5.27
CA SER A 147 -1.35 14.91 -6.69
C SER A 147 -1.35 13.40 -6.92
N TYR A 148 -1.68 12.98 -8.14
CA TYR A 148 -1.60 11.57 -8.54
C TYR A 148 -0.16 11.03 -8.47
N GLU A 149 0.86 11.86 -8.71
CA GLU A 149 2.28 11.47 -8.66
C GLU A 149 2.73 11.17 -7.22
N GLU A 150 2.14 11.87 -6.25
CA GLU A 150 2.36 11.63 -4.83
C GLU A 150 1.70 10.33 -4.37
N CYS A 151 0.57 9.97 -4.98
CA CYS A 151 -0.29 8.87 -4.53
C CYS A 151 -0.12 7.55 -5.29
N LEU A 152 0.34 7.60 -6.54
CA LEU A 152 0.38 6.47 -7.46
C LEU A 152 1.81 6.06 -7.84
N ASN A 153 2.03 4.77 -7.97
CA ASN A 153 3.11 4.20 -8.76
C ASN A 153 2.76 4.32 -10.24
N ILE A 154 3.69 4.86 -11.03
CA ILE A 154 3.50 5.18 -12.45
C ILE A 154 4.30 4.16 -13.26
N TYR A 155 3.64 3.44 -14.16
CA TYR A 155 4.28 2.43 -15.01
C TYR A 155 4.05 2.72 -16.50
N PRO A 156 4.80 3.69 -17.08
CA PRO A 156 4.63 4.08 -18.47
C PRO A 156 4.83 2.92 -19.45
N GLU A 157 5.77 2.01 -19.17
CA GLU A 157 6.08 0.84 -19.99
C GLU A 157 4.95 -0.20 -20.03
N TYR A 158 4.08 -0.21 -19.02
CA TYR A 158 2.89 -1.05 -18.96
C TYR A 158 1.61 -0.27 -19.28
N GLY A 159 1.69 1.04 -19.49
CA GLY A 159 0.56 1.90 -19.78
C GLY A 159 -0.45 1.99 -18.63
N THR A 160 0.01 1.84 -17.38
CA THR A 160 -0.87 1.75 -16.21
C THR A 160 -0.29 2.46 -14.99
N MET A 161 -1.12 2.64 -13.98
CA MET A 161 -0.73 3.13 -12.67
C MET A 161 -1.23 2.14 -11.60
N SER A 162 -0.71 2.27 -10.38
CA SER A 162 -1.34 1.65 -9.22
C SER A 162 -1.20 2.58 -8.04
N TRP A 163 -2.05 2.43 -7.04
CA TRP A 163 -1.83 3.18 -5.82
C TRP A 163 -0.59 2.68 -5.09
N LYS A 164 0.16 3.62 -4.50
CA LYS A 164 1.22 3.27 -3.55
C LYS A 164 0.63 2.58 -2.32
N ASP A 165 1.51 1.97 -1.53
CA ASP A 165 1.12 1.35 -0.28
C ASP A 165 0.41 2.36 0.64
N LEU A 166 -0.53 1.85 1.44
CA LEU A 166 -1.33 2.67 2.36
C LEU A 166 -0.44 3.52 3.28
N THR A 167 0.67 2.96 3.76
CA THR A 167 1.59 3.65 4.66
C THR A 167 2.39 4.75 3.97
N GLU A 168 2.76 4.55 2.70
CA GLU A 168 3.46 5.54 1.91
C GLU A 168 2.59 6.77 1.64
N VAL A 169 1.35 6.55 1.18
CA VAL A 169 0.45 7.69 0.91
C VAL A 169 0.08 8.41 2.20
N GLN A 170 -0.13 7.67 3.30
CA GLN A 170 -0.39 8.27 4.61
C GLN A 170 0.82 9.11 5.09
N ALA A 171 2.05 8.69 4.82
CA ALA A 171 3.25 9.45 5.16
C ALA A 171 3.33 10.77 4.37
N VAL A 172 3.00 10.74 3.07
CA VAL A 172 2.92 11.96 2.23
C VAL A 172 1.81 12.89 2.71
N LEU A 173 0.64 12.36 3.07
CA LEU A 173 -0.44 13.16 3.65
C LEU A 173 0.03 13.82 4.95
N ASN A 174 0.64 13.05 5.85
CA ASN A 174 1.08 13.56 7.15
C ASN A 174 2.19 14.61 7.03
N SER A 175 3.08 14.52 6.04
CA SER A 175 4.13 15.53 5.84
C SER A 175 3.58 16.87 5.35
N LYS A 176 2.37 16.88 4.77
CA LYS A 176 1.66 18.08 4.34
C LYS A 176 0.69 18.63 5.36
N ILE A 177 0.32 17.87 6.39
CA ILE A 177 -0.48 18.39 7.49
C ILE A 177 0.35 19.44 8.21
N PRO A 178 -0.11 20.71 8.28
CA PRO A 178 0.57 21.73 9.05
C PRO A 178 0.76 21.20 10.48
N THR A 179 2.01 21.05 10.89
CA THR A 179 2.31 20.69 12.26
C THR A 179 2.14 21.98 13.05
N GLU A 180 1.02 22.13 13.75
CA GLU A 180 0.96 23.16 14.79
C GLU A 180 2.06 22.81 15.80
N GLU A 181 3.02 23.72 15.97
CA GLU A 181 4.04 23.56 17.00
C GLU A 181 3.32 23.47 18.34
N ASP A 182 3.45 22.31 18.98
CA ASP A 182 2.89 22.11 20.30
C ASP A 182 3.61 23.07 21.25
N PRO A 183 2.90 24.00 21.94
CA PRO A 183 3.54 25.01 22.78
C PRO A 183 4.30 24.38 23.97
N SER A 184 4.08 23.10 24.22
CA SER A 184 4.67 22.37 25.32
C SER A 184 6.19 22.48 25.37
N GLN A 185 6.69 22.77 26.56
CA GLN A 185 8.10 22.75 26.94
C GLN A 185 8.35 21.68 28.02
N TYR A 186 9.63 21.39 28.24
CA TYR A 186 10.04 20.57 29.36
C TYR A 186 9.89 21.34 30.67
N VAL A 187 9.08 20.80 31.56
CA VAL A 187 8.81 21.38 32.88
C VAL A 187 9.52 20.57 33.96
N GLY A 188 10.32 21.27 34.78
CA GLY A 188 11.10 20.69 35.87
C GLY A 188 12.43 20.06 35.42
N GLN A 189 13.24 19.63 36.38
CA GLN A 189 14.44 18.85 36.16
C GLN A 189 14.20 17.37 36.45
N VAL A 190 14.94 16.47 35.81
CA VAL A 190 14.85 15.03 36.08
C VAL A 190 15.16 14.77 37.57
N GLY A 191 14.25 14.06 38.25
CA GLY A 191 14.30 13.79 39.69
C GLY A 191 13.55 14.83 40.54
N GLU A 192 13.16 15.97 39.99
CA GLU A 192 12.39 17.00 40.69
C GLU A 192 10.96 16.52 40.97
N ARG A 193 10.41 16.92 42.12
CA ARG A 193 9.02 16.63 42.49
C ARG A 193 8.14 17.83 42.16
N LEU A 194 7.19 17.63 41.26
CA LEU A 194 6.23 18.64 40.82
C LEU A 194 4.88 18.48 41.53
N ASP A 195 4.22 19.60 41.77
CA ASP A 195 2.85 19.71 42.29
C ASP A 195 2.12 20.78 41.48
N LEU A 196 1.29 20.32 40.53
CA LEU A 196 0.71 21.15 39.48
C LEU A 196 -0.80 20.98 39.42
N VAL A 197 -1.51 22.03 39.04
CA VAL A 197 -2.90 21.94 38.60
C VAL A 197 -2.88 21.78 37.09
N VAL A 198 -3.48 20.69 36.59
CA VAL A 198 -3.46 20.32 35.17
C VAL A 198 -4.81 19.80 34.74
N THR A 199 -5.11 19.92 33.45
CA THR A 199 -6.29 19.35 32.82
C THR A 199 -5.99 17.94 32.32
N PHE A 200 -6.79 16.96 32.74
CA PHE A 200 -6.72 15.60 32.19
C PHE A 200 -7.27 15.58 30.77
N LYS A 201 -6.46 15.16 29.78
CA LYS A 201 -6.86 15.17 28.37
C LYS A 201 -7.40 13.83 27.91
N LYS A 202 -6.63 12.75 28.10
CA LYS A 202 -7.03 11.41 27.67
C LYS A 202 -6.25 10.32 28.36
N ARG A 203 -6.79 9.09 28.30
CA ARG A 203 -6.09 7.86 28.64
C ARG A 203 -6.04 6.92 27.44
N SER A 204 -4.86 6.35 27.18
CA SER A 204 -4.68 5.21 26.29
C SER A 204 -4.07 4.05 27.07
N THR A 205 -4.29 2.82 26.65
CA THR A 205 -3.81 1.62 27.37
C THR A 205 -3.02 0.70 26.44
N TYR A 206 -2.05 -0.01 27.00
CA TYR A 206 -1.37 -1.13 26.33
C TYR A 206 -1.09 -2.24 27.34
N GLU A 207 -0.93 -3.47 26.84
CA GLU A 207 -0.65 -4.64 27.66
C GLU A 207 0.85 -4.95 27.69
N ILE A 208 1.33 -5.36 28.87
CA ILE A 208 2.69 -5.88 29.08
C ILE A 208 2.60 -7.26 29.76
N PRO A 209 3.62 -8.12 29.63
CA PRO A 209 3.70 -9.34 30.44
C PRO A 209 3.61 -9.01 31.93
N SER A 210 2.79 -9.75 32.67
CA SER A 210 2.57 -9.46 34.10
C SER A 210 3.84 -9.68 34.90
N TYR A 211 4.09 -8.79 35.86
CA TYR A 211 5.19 -8.97 36.82
C TYR A 211 5.00 -10.23 37.69
N ALA A 212 3.77 -10.71 37.83
CA ALA A 212 3.45 -11.95 38.56
C ALA A 212 3.93 -13.23 37.84
N GLY A 213 4.49 -13.12 36.63
CA GLY A 213 5.03 -14.25 35.86
C GLY A 213 4.00 -15.02 35.04
N TRP A 214 2.71 -14.66 35.13
CA TRP A 214 1.61 -15.22 34.35
C TRP A 214 0.55 -14.17 34.03
N GLY A 215 0.08 -14.15 32.78
CA GLY A 215 -0.90 -13.17 32.30
C GLY A 215 -0.28 -11.86 31.80
N THR A 216 -1.14 -10.85 31.62
CA THR A 216 -0.75 -9.49 31.19
C THR A 216 -1.19 -8.44 32.21
N ASP A 217 -0.35 -7.43 32.43
CA ASP A 217 -0.72 -6.23 33.16
C ASP A 217 -1.07 -5.11 32.16
N THR A 218 -2.14 -4.37 32.43
CA THR A 218 -2.51 -3.21 31.60
C THR A 218 -1.83 -1.95 32.12
N VAL A 219 -1.10 -1.24 31.26
CA VAL A 219 -0.49 0.05 31.57
C VAL A 219 -1.36 1.18 31.02
N GLY A 220 -1.77 2.11 31.88
CA GLY A 220 -2.43 3.34 31.47
C GLY A 220 -1.41 4.43 31.13
N ILE A 221 -1.52 5.02 29.95
CA ILE A 221 -0.83 6.25 29.52
C ILE A 221 -1.82 7.41 29.70
N ASN A 222 -1.60 8.22 30.74
CA ASN A 222 -2.43 9.38 31.02
C ASN A 222 -1.75 10.64 30.52
N VAL A 223 -2.48 11.45 29.77
CA VAL A 223 -2.01 12.71 29.19
C VAL A 223 -2.68 13.86 29.94
N PHE A 224 -1.86 14.77 30.48
CA PHE A 224 -2.32 16.00 31.11
C PHE A 224 -1.71 17.22 30.43
N ARG A 225 -2.41 18.36 30.52
CA ARG A 225 -1.87 19.66 30.12
C ARG A 225 -2.07 20.71 31.20
N ASP A 226 -1.06 21.54 31.43
CA ASP A 226 -1.22 22.75 32.23
C ASP A 226 -1.85 23.90 31.40
N ASP A 227 -2.04 25.05 32.05
CA ASP A 227 -2.61 26.24 31.41
C ASP A 227 -1.68 26.88 30.36
N ALA A 228 -0.36 26.62 30.46
CA ALA A 228 0.62 27.04 29.46
C ALA A 228 0.69 26.09 28.25
N GLY A 229 -0.06 24.98 28.29
CA GLY A 229 -0.09 23.99 27.23
C GLY A 229 0.99 22.91 27.33
N ASN A 230 1.80 22.88 28.39
CA ASN A 230 2.84 21.87 28.61
C ASN A 230 2.24 20.48 28.85
N CYS A 231 2.87 19.47 28.29
CA CYS A 231 2.38 18.10 28.23
C CYS A 231 3.06 17.22 29.29
N PHE A 232 2.25 16.62 30.16
CA PHE A 232 2.70 15.69 31.18
C PHE A 232 2.17 14.29 30.92
N ILE A 233 3.06 13.31 30.95
CA ILE A 233 2.72 11.91 30.71
C ILE A 233 2.97 11.10 31.96
N TRP A 234 1.94 10.39 32.42
CA TRP A 234 2.09 9.41 33.50
C TRP A 234 1.69 8.02 33.02
N LYS A 235 2.69 7.13 32.97
CA LYS A 235 2.52 5.71 32.64
C LYS A 235 2.55 4.88 33.92
N SER A 236 1.49 4.12 34.20
CA SER A 236 1.46 3.19 35.33
C SER A 236 0.38 2.12 35.17
N THR A 237 0.61 0.95 35.75
CA THR A 237 -0.41 -0.10 35.93
C THR A 237 -1.46 0.28 36.98
N SER A 238 -1.13 1.24 37.86
CA SER A 238 -2.04 1.78 38.88
C SER A 238 -2.70 3.10 38.49
N ALA A 239 -2.43 3.63 37.29
CA ALA A 239 -2.94 4.94 36.87
C ALA A 239 -4.35 4.87 36.25
N PHE A 240 -5.24 4.13 36.91
CA PHE A 240 -6.65 4.01 36.58
C PHE A 240 -7.48 4.76 37.63
N PHE A 241 -7.85 5.98 37.29
CA PHE A 241 -8.72 6.83 38.11
C PHE A 241 -9.98 7.21 37.32
N ASN A 242 -11.08 7.46 38.01
CA ASN A 242 -12.37 7.81 37.40
C ASN A 242 -12.54 9.33 37.34
N ILE A 243 -11.84 9.96 36.40
CA ILE A 243 -11.90 11.41 36.14
C ILE A 243 -12.25 11.60 34.68
N ALA A 244 -13.22 12.46 34.39
CA ALA A 244 -13.66 12.75 33.03
C ALA A 244 -12.59 13.54 32.27
N GLU A 245 -12.45 13.27 30.96
CA GLU A 245 -11.63 14.08 30.07
C GLU A 245 -12.08 15.56 30.13
N GLY A 246 -11.11 16.47 30.15
CA GLY A 246 -11.34 17.91 30.34
C GLY A 246 -11.39 18.38 31.79
N SER A 247 -11.40 17.48 32.79
CA SER A 247 -11.42 17.90 34.20
C SER A 247 -10.07 18.44 34.66
N GLN A 248 -10.09 19.51 35.47
CA GLN A 248 -8.92 19.98 36.20
C GLN A 248 -8.63 19.11 37.43
N VAL A 249 -7.37 18.73 37.59
CA VAL A 249 -6.88 17.86 38.66
C VAL A 249 -5.57 18.40 39.22
N ARG A 250 -5.30 18.11 40.49
CA ARG A 250 -3.99 18.35 41.09
C ARG A 250 -3.12 17.11 40.88
N LEU A 251 -2.07 17.25 40.08
CA LEU A 251 -1.12 16.21 39.74
C LEU A 251 0.18 16.41 40.52
N ARG A 252 0.52 15.44 41.37
CA ARG A 252 1.78 15.42 42.11
C ARG A 252 2.61 14.25 41.64
N GLY A 253 3.87 14.46 41.28
CA GLY A 253 4.73 13.39 40.78
C GLY A 253 6.20 13.79 40.73
N THR A 254 7.06 12.83 40.42
CA THR A 254 8.49 13.11 40.20
C THR A 254 8.79 13.04 38.71
N VAL A 255 9.53 14.01 38.18
CA VAL A 255 10.01 13.98 36.80
C VAL A 255 10.96 12.81 36.63
N LYS A 256 10.58 11.88 35.76
CA LYS A 256 11.38 10.71 35.43
C LYS A 256 12.35 11.03 34.30
N GLU A 257 11.85 11.65 33.24
CA GLU A 257 12.61 11.96 32.02
C GLU A 257 11.87 12.99 31.16
N HIS A 258 12.58 13.53 30.18
CA HIS A 258 12.06 14.38 29.12
C HIS A 258 12.09 13.61 27.80
N SER A 259 11.03 13.74 26.99
CA SER A 259 10.91 13.03 25.71
C SER A 259 10.22 13.89 24.67
N ASP A 260 10.68 13.83 23.41
CA ASP A 260 9.98 14.41 22.27
C ASP A 260 9.15 13.32 21.58
N TYR A 261 7.83 13.51 21.49
CA TYR A 261 6.94 12.58 20.79
C TYR A 261 6.08 13.33 19.76
N LYS A 262 6.27 13.00 18.47
CA LYS A 262 5.57 13.65 17.33
C LYS A 262 5.66 15.19 17.37
N GLY A 263 6.82 15.73 17.75
CA GLY A 263 7.04 17.18 17.87
C GLY A 263 6.59 17.80 19.20
N THR A 264 5.82 17.09 20.04
CA THR A 264 5.44 17.56 21.37
C THR A 264 6.54 17.23 22.38
N LYS A 265 7.06 18.25 23.09
CA LYS A 265 7.90 18.03 24.28
C LYS A 265 7.06 17.51 25.42
N GLN A 266 7.46 16.40 26.03
CA GLN A 266 6.72 15.73 27.10
C GLN A 266 7.57 15.60 28.35
N THR A 267 7.02 16.02 29.49
CA THR A 267 7.57 15.71 30.81
C THR A 267 6.96 14.40 31.31
N ILE A 268 7.77 13.34 31.37
CA ILE A 268 7.31 12.03 31.84
C ILE A 268 7.44 12.00 33.36
N LEU A 269 6.33 11.72 34.04
CA LEU A 269 6.26 11.65 35.49
C LEU A 269 6.16 10.20 35.97
N GLN A 270 6.68 9.97 37.17
CA GLN A 270 6.56 8.72 37.90
C GLN A 270 6.07 8.95 39.33
N ARG A 271 5.55 7.87 39.93
CA ARG A 271 5.03 7.85 41.31
C ARG A 271 4.00 8.96 41.54
N CYS A 272 3.10 9.14 40.58
CA CYS A 272 2.15 10.24 40.64
C CYS A 272 0.97 9.94 41.55
N LYS A 273 0.37 11.02 42.05
CA LYS A 273 -0.91 11.04 42.74
C LYS A 273 -1.77 12.11 42.08
N VAL A 274 -3.02 11.76 41.80
CA VAL A 274 -4.01 12.66 41.20
C VAL A 274 -5.11 12.87 42.22
N ASP A 275 -5.35 14.13 42.56
CA ASP A 275 -6.44 14.53 43.44
C ASP A 275 -7.40 15.45 42.65
N ALA A 276 -8.71 15.27 42.83
CA ALA A 276 -9.68 16.19 42.22
C ALA A 276 -9.51 17.59 42.82
N VAL A 277 -9.49 18.63 41.99
CA VAL A 277 -9.56 20.01 42.47
C VAL A 277 -11.00 20.22 42.96
N LYS A 278 -11.19 20.42 44.27
CA LYS A 278 -12.47 20.93 44.77
C LYS A 278 -12.57 22.38 44.29
N LEU A 279 -13.56 22.65 43.44
CA LEU A 279 -14.06 24.01 43.20
C LEU A 279 -14.63 24.58 44.51
#